data_AF-A0A1C5T5V9-F1
#
_entry.id   AF-A0A1C5T5V9-F1
#
_cell.length_a   1.000
_cell.length_b   1.000
_cell.length_c   1.000
_cell.angle_alpha   90.00
_cell.angle_beta   90.00
_cell.angle_gamma   90.00
#
_symmetry.space_group_name_H-M   'P 1'
#
loop_
_entity.id
_entity.type
_entity.pdbx_description
1 polymer ?
#
loop_
_entity_poly.entity_id
_entity_poly.type
_entity_poly.pdbx_seq_one_letter_code
_entity_poly.pdbx_strand_id
1 'polypeptide(L)'
;MNIFLENFNKIDDKDKKDLSVNIVAPVIDSLFTYFEEPNYKEMFGKLLASSFDKNKEHQIHPSFVSIIQQLNSLDAEILVMIKSANTLPYAKFFEVHEDNSTLSPFVPDMFALPGNENYSNFDVIASIDNLERLKLITVRKDIVCFDEAYESFRQRDNYKTFEEISKKEKGHLRMDKYRVELTQLGSNFVSVCC
;
A
#
# COMPACT_ATOMS: atom_id res chain seq x y z
N MET A 1 -22.55 6.25 -8.03
CA MET A 1 -23.54 5.24 -8.47
C MET A 1 -23.13 4.50 -9.74
N ASN A 2 -22.55 5.16 -10.75
CA ASN A 2 -22.13 4.50 -12.01
C ASN A 2 -21.15 3.34 -11.81
N ILE A 3 -20.10 3.51 -10.98
CA ILE A 3 -19.10 2.46 -10.70
C ILE A 3 -19.74 1.20 -10.11
N PHE A 4 -20.73 1.35 -9.22
CA PHE A 4 -21.46 0.20 -8.68
C PHE A 4 -22.18 -0.55 -9.80
N LEU A 5 -22.98 0.14 -10.62
CA LEU A 5 -23.74 -0.47 -11.71
C LEU A 5 -22.83 -1.14 -12.74
N GLU A 6 -21.71 -0.50 -13.09
CA GLU A 6 -20.71 -1.06 -14.00
C GLU A 6 -20.12 -2.37 -13.48
N ASN A 7 -19.79 -2.45 -12.19
CA ASN A 7 -19.24 -3.67 -11.61
C ASN A 7 -20.32 -4.73 -11.35
N PHE A 8 -21.52 -4.33 -10.94
CA PHE A 8 -22.66 -5.23 -10.74
C PHE A 8 -23.09 -5.92 -12.05
N ASN A 9 -23.12 -5.17 -13.15
CA ASN A 9 -23.50 -5.70 -14.47
C ASN A 9 -22.46 -6.66 -15.07
N LYS A 10 -21.22 -6.68 -14.55
CA LYS A 10 -20.20 -7.67 -14.94
C LYS A 10 -20.38 -9.02 -14.25
N ILE A 11 -21.23 -9.11 -13.23
CA ILE A 11 -21.51 -10.36 -12.52
C ILE A 11 -22.54 -11.16 -13.34
N ASP A 12 -22.21 -12.41 -13.64
CA ASP A 12 -23.16 -13.35 -14.27
C ASP A 12 -24.41 -13.51 -13.39
N ASP A 13 -25.60 -13.53 -13.98
CA ASP A 13 -26.86 -13.61 -13.21
C ASP A 13 -26.94 -14.84 -12.29
N LYS A 14 -26.37 -15.97 -12.71
CA LYS A 14 -26.28 -17.20 -11.90
C LYS A 14 -25.40 -17.03 -10.65
N ASP A 15 -24.51 -16.05 -10.65
CA ASP A 15 -23.52 -15.80 -9.61
C ASP A 15 -23.91 -14.62 -8.71
N LYS A 16 -24.96 -13.89 -9.08
CA LYS A 16 -25.60 -12.90 -8.22
C LYS A 16 -26.27 -13.57 -7.03
N LYS A 17 -26.12 -12.97 -5.86
CA LYS A 17 -26.79 -13.34 -4.61
C LYS A 17 -27.40 -12.13 -3.93
N ASP A 18 -28.22 -12.39 -2.92
CA ASP A 18 -28.72 -11.34 -2.04
C ASP A 18 -27.59 -10.69 -1.23
N LEU A 19 -27.77 -9.40 -0.96
CA LEU A 19 -26.81 -8.56 -0.24
C LEU A 19 -26.60 -9.02 1.21
N SER A 20 -25.35 -8.97 1.66
CA SER A 20 -25.01 -9.12 3.08
C SER A 20 -25.28 -7.82 3.84
N VAL A 21 -26.33 -7.78 4.66
CA VAL A 21 -26.77 -6.59 5.41
C VAL A 21 -25.64 -5.95 6.23
N ASN A 22 -24.75 -6.76 6.78
CA ASN A 22 -23.60 -6.32 7.59
C ASN A 22 -22.56 -5.50 6.79
N ILE A 23 -22.59 -5.59 5.46
CA ILE A 23 -21.76 -4.77 4.57
C ILE A 23 -22.58 -3.58 4.04
N VAL A 24 -23.84 -3.80 3.69
CA VAL A 24 -24.67 -2.77 3.04
C VAL A 24 -24.87 -1.55 3.91
N ALA A 25 -25.37 -1.73 5.13
CA ALA A 25 -25.71 -0.58 5.97
C ALA A 25 -24.47 0.31 6.23
N PRO A 26 -23.32 -0.23 6.65
CA PRO A 26 -22.11 0.58 6.82
C PRO A 26 -21.59 1.22 5.52
N VAL A 27 -21.71 0.55 4.37
CA VAL A 27 -21.29 1.11 3.08
C VAL A 27 -22.19 2.29 2.69
N ILE A 28 -23.51 2.15 2.85
CA ILE A 28 -24.46 3.23 2.55
C ILE A 28 -24.19 4.44 3.43
N ASP A 29 -24.02 4.24 4.74
CA ASP A 29 -23.70 5.32 5.69
C ASP A 29 -22.39 6.03 5.32
N SER A 30 -21.37 5.26 4.91
CA SER A 30 -20.09 5.80 4.48
C SER A 30 -20.19 6.58 3.16
N LEU A 31 -20.97 6.08 2.20
CA LEU A 31 -21.19 6.75 0.92
C LEU A 31 -21.85 8.13 1.09
N PHE A 32 -22.68 8.34 2.13
CA PHE A 32 -23.22 9.66 2.46
C PHE A 32 -22.15 10.60 3.01
N THR A 33 -21.21 10.08 3.79
CA THR A 33 -20.15 10.88 4.43
C THR A 33 -19.08 11.29 3.42
N TYR A 34 -18.65 10.37 2.56
CA TYR A 34 -17.58 10.57 1.57
C TYR A 34 -18.13 10.81 0.16
N PHE A 35 -19.36 11.34 0.07
CA PHE A 35 -20.08 11.47 -1.20
C PHE A 35 -19.46 12.50 -2.16
N GLU A 36 -18.41 13.23 -1.81
CA GLU A 36 -17.71 14.10 -2.78
C GLU A 36 -16.39 13.49 -3.25
N GLU A 37 -15.78 12.63 -2.44
CA GLU A 37 -14.46 12.06 -2.68
C GLU A 37 -14.50 10.90 -3.70
N PRO A 38 -13.92 11.06 -4.91
CA PRO A 38 -14.03 10.06 -5.98
C PRO A 38 -13.45 8.70 -5.61
N ASN A 39 -12.29 8.69 -4.94
CA ASN A 39 -11.59 7.45 -4.58
C ASN A 39 -12.41 6.60 -3.60
N TYR A 40 -13.00 7.23 -2.56
CA TYR A 40 -13.83 6.52 -1.60
C TYR A 40 -15.11 5.98 -2.26
N LYS A 41 -15.76 6.77 -3.11
CA LYS A 41 -16.93 6.31 -3.88
C LYS A 41 -16.63 5.09 -4.73
N GLU A 42 -15.47 5.08 -5.38
CA GLU A 42 -15.05 3.97 -6.21
C GLU A 42 -14.88 2.71 -5.37
N MET A 43 -14.15 2.80 -4.26
CA MET A 43 -13.88 1.64 -3.40
C MET A 43 -15.14 1.10 -2.73
N PHE A 44 -16.00 1.98 -2.20
CA PHE A 44 -17.29 1.57 -1.64
C PHE A 44 -18.23 0.99 -2.71
N GLY A 45 -18.24 1.55 -3.92
CA GLY A 45 -19.02 1.04 -5.05
C GLY A 45 -18.58 -0.37 -5.48
N LYS A 46 -17.25 -0.61 -5.54
CA LYS A 46 -16.67 -1.92 -5.83
C LYS A 46 -16.94 -2.95 -4.72
N LEU A 47 -16.81 -2.54 -3.46
CA LEU A 47 -17.16 -3.39 -2.31
C LEU A 47 -18.64 -3.78 -2.33
N LEU A 48 -19.53 -2.81 -2.60
CA LEU A 48 -20.97 -3.04 -2.70
C LEU A 48 -21.28 -4.01 -3.84
N ALA A 49 -20.75 -3.77 -5.04
CA ALA A 49 -20.95 -4.67 -6.17
C ALA A 49 -20.42 -6.09 -5.88
N SER A 50 -19.21 -6.19 -5.32
CA SER A 50 -18.61 -7.47 -4.94
C SER A 50 -19.45 -8.23 -3.91
N SER A 51 -20.19 -7.54 -3.03
CA SER A 51 -21.06 -8.19 -2.05
C SER A 51 -22.27 -8.91 -2.66
N PHE A 52 -22.62 -8.61 -3.92
CA PHE A 52 -23.61 -9.36 -4.69
C PHE A 52 -23.02 -10.57 -5.43
N ASP A 53 -21.70 -10.71 -5.51
CA ASP A 53 -21.04 -11.80 -6.23
C ASP A 53 -20.73 -12.95 -5.26
N LYS A 54 -21.39 -14.10 -5.43
CA LYS A 54 -21.14 -15.28 -4.58
C LYS A 54 -19.71 -15.80 -4.70
N ASN A 55 -19.03 -15.56 -5.83
CA ASN A 55 -17.65 -16.00 -6.05
C ASN A 55 -16.65 -15.21 -5.19
N LYS A 56 -17.04 -14.02 -4.71
CA LYS A 56 -16.21 -13.16 -3.84
C LYS A 56 -16.55 -13.29 -2.35
N GLU A 57 -17.53 -14.11 -1.99
CA GLU A 57 -18.02 -14.23 -0.61
C GLU A 57 -16.91 -14.54 0.40
N HIS A 58 -15.99 -15.45 0.05
CA HIS A 58 -14.87 -15.83 0.91
C HIS A 58 -13.73 -14.80 0.96
N GLN A 59 -13.73 -13.81 0.07
CA GLN A 59 -12.73 -12.74 0.04
C GLN A 59 -13.17 -11.50 0.83
N ILE A 60 -14.48 -11.27 0.92
CA ILE A 60 -15.03 -10.11 1.61
C ILE A 60 -14.84 -10.26 3.12
N HIS A 61 -14.26 -9.24 3.75
CA HIS A 61 -14.12 -9.17 5.19
C HIS A 61 -14.96 -8.01 5.77
N PRO A 62 -15.63 -8.19 6.93
CA PRO A 62 -16.42 -7.12 7.56
C PRO A 62 -15.65 -5.82 7.84
N SER A 63 -14.33 -5.91 8.03
CA SER A 63 -13.49 -4.72 8.27
C SER A 63 -13.24 -3.87 7.03
N PHE A 64 -13.60 -4.30 5.82
CA PHE A 64 -13.25 -3.57 4.60
C PHE A 64 -13.86 -2.18 4.56
N VAL A 65 -15.06 -1.99 5.13
CA VAL A 65 -15.68 -0.66 5.23
C VAL A 65 -14.82 0.29 6.05
N SER A 66 -14.39 -0.13 7.25
CA SER A 66 -13.56 0.70 8.12
C SER A 66 -12.13 0.85 7.60
N ILE A 67 -11.61 -0.14 6.86
CA ILE A 67 -10.32 -0.03 6.19
C ILE A 67 -10.38 1.07 5.12
N ILE A 68 -11.40 1.07 4.23
CA ILE A 68 -11.56 2.12 3.21
C ILE A 68 -11.54 3.52 3.83
N GLN A 69 -12.23 3.72 4.96
CA GLN A 69 -12.27 5.00 5.67
C GLN A 69 -10.92 5.46 6.25
N GLN A 70 -9.95 4.56 6.37
CA GLN A 70 -8.61 4.82 6.92
C GLN A 70 -7.54 4.96 5.84
N LEU A 71 -7.91 4.93 4.55
CA LEU A 71 -6.97 5.09 3.43
C LEU A 71 -7.06 6.48 2.82
N ASN A 72 -5.91 7.05 2.47
CA ASN A 72 -5.85 8.19 1.55
C ASN A 72 -5.64 7.71 0.10
N SER A 73 -5.57 8.65 -0.86
CA SER A 73 -5.34 8.33 -2.28
C SER A 73 -4.02 7.59 -2.53
N LEU A 74 -2.95 8.03 -1.87
CA LEU A 74 -1.61 7.44 -1.98
C LEU A 74 -1.58 5.99 -1.47
N ASP A 75 -2.30 5.70 -0.38
CA ASP A 75 -2.42 4.34 0.17
C ASP A 75 -3.03 3.39 -0.88
N ALA A 76 -4.11 3.81 -1.54
CA ALA A 76 -4.78 3.03 -2.57
C ALA A 76 -3.88 2.84 -3.81
N GLU A 77 -3.18 3.89 -4.25
CA GLU A 77 -2.22 3.82 -5.36
C GLU A 77 -1.09 2.82 -5.05
N ILE A 78 -0.51 2.87 -3.85
CA ILE A 78 0.53 1.93 -3.42
C ILE A 78 0.02 0.49 -3.43
N LEU A 79 -1.19 0.22 -2.96
CA LEU A 79 -1.77 -1.14 -2.99
C LEU A 79 -1.89 -1.68 -4.42
N VAL A 80 -2.35 -0.86 -5.36
CA VAL A 80 -2.49 -1.23 -6.78
C VAL A 80 -1.12 -1.45 -7.44
N MET A 81 -0.12 -0.64 -7.07
CA MET A 81 1.26 -0.81 -7.54
C MET A 81 1.87 -2.12 -7.05
N ILE A 82 1.75 -2.43 -5.75
CA ILE A 82 2.23 -3.70 -5.20
C ILE A 82 1.50 -4.87 -5.86
N LYS A 83 0.18 -4.77 -6.07
CA LYS A 83 -0.59 -5.81 -6.76
C LYS A 83 -0.05 -6.09 -8.17
N SER A 84 0.31 -5.04 -8.90
CA SER A 84 0.79 -5.14 -10.29
C SER A 84 2.22 -5.69 -10.37
N ALA A 85 3.08 -5.31 -9.43
CA ALA A 85 4.48 -5.76 -9.38
C ALA A 85 4.67 -7.08 -8.61
N ASN A 86 3.64 -7.59 -7.94
CA ASN A 86 3.65 -8.60 -6.87
C ASN A 86 4.42 -8.18 -5.61
N THR A 87 5.62 -7.62 -5.76
CA THR A 87 6.46 -7.11 -4.67
C THR A 87 7.18 -5.83 -5.10
N LEU A 88 7.45 -4.92 -4.17
CA LEU A 88 8.21 -3.70 -4.42
C LEU A 88 9.40 -3.53 -3.47
N PRO A 89 10.56 -3.02 -3.95
CA PRO A 89 11.71 -2.71 -3.11
C PRO A 89 11.42 -1.68 -2.02
N TYR A 90 11.99 -1.90 -0.84
CA TYR A 90 12.01 -0.98 0.30
C TYR A 90 13.36 -1.05 1.00
N ALA A 91 13.90 0.07 1.43
CA ALA A 91 15.21 0.11 2.07
C ALA A 91 15.24 1.04 3.27
N LYS A 92 15.94 0.58 4.31
CA LYS A 92 16.33 1.39 5.46
C LYS A 92 17.78 1.79 5.34
N PHE A 93 18.10 2.99 5.78
CA PHE A 93 19.42 3.58 5.63
C PHE A 93 20.02 3.85 6.99
N PHE A 94 21.30 3.54 7.14
CA PHE A 94 22.02 3.76 8.38
C PHE A 94 23.39 4.35 8.09
N GLU A 95 23.79 5.31 8.90
CA GLU A 95 25.18 5.71 9.03
C GLU A 95 25.90 4.72 9.94
N VAL A 96 27.04 4.20 9.48
CA VAL A 96 27.89 3.27 10.24
C VAL A 96 29.23 3.92 10.53
N HIS A 97 29.59 3.96 11.81
CA HIS A 97 30.89 4.39 12.31
C HIS A 97 31.63 3.19 12.92
N GLU A 98 32.62 2.66 12.21
CA GLU A 98 33.36 1.47 12.65
C GLU A 98 34.28 1.75 13.85
N ASP A 99 34.77 2.98 13.97
CA ASP A 99 35.72 3.41 15.01
C ASP A 99 35.13 3.36 16.42
N ASN A 100 33.86 3.71 16.56
CA ASN A 100 33.12 3.74 17.82
C ASN A 100 31.95 2.74 17.86
N SER A 101 31.80 1.91 16.81
CA SER A 101 30.74 0.91 16.67
C SER A 101 29.32 1.49 16.75
N THR A 102 29.11 2.70 16.23
CA THR A 102 27.78 3.36 16.22
C THR A 102 27.04 3.09 14.93
N LEU A 103 25.72 2.89 15.05
CA LEU A 103 24.78 2.76 13.96
C LEU A 103 23.62 3.75 14.15
N SER A 104 23.51 4.73 13.27
CA SER A 104 22.48 5.79 13.34
C SER A 104 21.51 5.68 12.16
N PRO A 105 20.18 5.64 12.38
CA PRO A 105 19.22 5.56 11.28
C PRO A 105 19.11 6.90 10.54
N PHE A 106 19.01 6.83 9.22
CA PHE A 106 18.54 7.94 8.38
C PHE A 106 17.03 7.81 8.15
N VAL A 107 16.37 8.95 8.06
CA VAL A 107 14.94 9.04 7.72
C VAL A 107 14.73 10.07 6.61
N PRO A 108 13.70 9.91 5.77
CA PRO A 108 12.79 8.76 5.71
C PRO A 108 13.44 7.54 5.01
N ASP A 109 12.89 6.36 5.29
CA ASP A 109 13.18 5.14 4.52
C ASP A 109 12.83 5.34 3.03
N MET A 110 13.29 4.45 2.14
CA MET A 110 12.95 4.52 0.71
C MET A 110 12.06 3.39 0.25
N PHE A 111 11.09 3.75 -0.60
CA PHE A 111 10.19 2.82 -1.26
C PHE A 111 10.23 3.02 -2.78
N ALA A 112 10.10 1.93 -3.53
CA ALA A 112 10.11 1.94 -4.99
C ALA A 112 8.80 2.51 -5.58
N LEU A 113 8.66 3.84 -5.52
CA LEU A 113 7.65 4.58 -6.27
C LEU A 113 8.01 4.75 -7.75
N PRO A 114 7.01 4.91 -8.63
CA PRO A 114 7.18 5.42 -9.98
C PRO A 114 7.78 6.83 -9.95
N GLY A 115 8.78 7.09 -10.79
CA GLY A 115 9.54 8.35 -10.79
C GLY A 115 8.79 9.59 -11.29
N ASN A 116 7.51 9.47 -11.62
CA ASN A 116 6.66 10.52 -12.19
C ASN A 116 5.68 11.16 -11.18
N GLU A 117 5.73 10.76 -9.91
CA GLU A 117 4.80 11.25 -8.87
C GLU A 117 5.51 12.19 -7.88
N ASN A 118 4.88 13.34 -7.61
CA ASN A 118 5.39 14.39 -6.72
C ASN A 118 5.04 14.13 -5.24
N TYR A 119 5.19 12.89 -4.77
CA TYR A 119 4.97 12.58 -3.35
C TYR A 119 6.23 12.85 -2.53
N SER A 120 6.07 13.46 -1.36
CA SER A 120 7.16 13.53 -0.38
C SER A 120 7.52 12.11 0.07
N ASN A 121 8.81 11.83 0.24
CA ASN A 121 9.23 10.55 0.81
C ASN A 121 8.60 10.30 2.20
N PHE A 122 8.32 11.35 2.97
CA PHE A 122 7.65 11.21 4.27
C PHE A 122 6.19 10.76 4.13
N ASP A 123 5.45 11.29 3.15
CA ASP A 123 4.06 10.89 2.91
C ASP A 123 3.99 9.42 2.49
N VAL A 124 4.95 9.00 1.67
CA VAL A 124 5.06 7.62 1.19
C VAL A 124 5.36 6.68 2.34
N ILE A 125 6.31 7.02 3.22
CA ILE A 125 6.59 6.19 4.39
C ILE A 125 5.42 6.17 5.37
N ALA A 126 4.71 7.29 5.56
CA ALA A 126 3.48 7.30 6.35
C ALA A 126 2.39 6.38 5.77
N SER A 127 2.26 6.33 4.44
CA SER A 127 1.37 5.40 3.76
C SER A 127 1.78 3.94 3.96
N ILE A 128 3.08 3.62 3.82
CA ILE A 128 3.59 2.27 4.11
C ILE A 128 3.29 1.87 5.56
N ASP A 129 3.54 2.75 6.52
CA ASP A 129 3.25 2.50 7.94
C ASP A 129 1.75 2.24 8.18
N ASN A 130 0.88 3.03 7.56
CA ASN A 130 -0.57 2.86 7.66
C ASN A 130 -1.03 1.52 7.07
N LEU A 131 -0.57 1.18 5.87
CA LEU A 131 -0.91 -0.05 5.18
C LEU A 131 -0.40 -1.29 5.94
N GLU A 132 0.79 -1.21 6.55
CA GLU A 132 1.34 -2.29 7.39
C GLU A 132 0.59 -2.41 8.73
N ARG A 133 0.17 -1.29 9.34
CA ARG A 133 -0.69 -1.25 10.53
C ARG A 133 -2.04 -1.92 10.26
N LEU A 134 -2.64 -1.65 9.10
CA LEU A 134 -3.89 -2.28 8.64
C LEU A 134 -3.70 -3.73 8.20
N LYS A 135 -2.46 -4.23 8.18
CA LYS A 135 -2.09 -5.57 7.70
C LYS A 135 -2.55 -5.85 6.28
N LEU A 136 -2.59 -4.83 5.42
CA LEU A 136 -2.79 -4.99 3.98
C LEU A 136 -1.47 -5.33 3.27
N ILE A 137 -0.35 -4.82 3.79
CA ILE A 137 0.99 -5.15 3.32
C ILE A 137 1.85 -5.72 4.45
N THR A 138 2.99 -6.27 4.09
CA THR A 138 4.07 -6.62 5.02
C THR A 138 5.42 -6.23 4.43
N VAL A 139 6.30 -5.68 5.27
CA VAL A 139 7.71 -5.49 4.94
C VAL A 139 8.49 -6.75 5.32
N ARG A 140 8.90 -7.53 4.31
CA ARG A 140 9.60 -8.81 4.46
C ARG A 140 11.10 -8.60 4.68
N LYS A 141 11.58 -9.07 5.82
CA LYS A 141 13.00 -9.07 6.24
C LYS A 141 13.69 -10.43 6.16
N ASP A 142 12.90 -11.46 5.87
CA ASP A 142 13.27 -12.87 5.89
C ASP A 142 13.55 -13.42 4.48
N ILE A 143 13.70 -12.54 3.50
CA ILE A 143 13.90 -12.87 2.10
C ILE A 143 15.19 -12.26 1.56
N VAL A 144 15.85 -13.00 0.66
CA VAL A 144 17.06 -12.52 -0.01
C VAL A 144 16.68 -11.44 -1.04
N CYS A 145 17.35 -10.29 -0.93
CA CYS A 145 17.11 -9.13 -1.76
C CYS A 145 18.32 -8.86 -2.66
N PHE A 146 18.18 -9.14 -3.96
CA PHE A 146 19.21 -8.87 -4.95
C PHE A 146 19.41 -7.38 -5.20
N ASP A 147 20.66 -6.98 -5.36
CA ASP A 147 21.11 -5.58 -5.42
C ASP A 147 20.49 -4.80 -6.58
N GLU A 148 20.30 -5.45 -7.72
CA GLU A 148 19.78 -4.87 -8.96
C GLU A 148 18.41 -4.21 -8.75
N ALA A 149 17.59 -4.75 -7.84
CA ALA A 149 16.27 -4.21 -7.53
C ALA A 149 16.30 -2.87 -6.77
N TYR A 150 17.45 -2.49 -6.20
CA TYR A 150 17.62 -1.29 -5.35
C TYR A 150 18.55 -0.25 -5.97
N GLU A 151 19.17 -0.53 -7.11
CA GLU A 151 20.13 0.38 -7.75
C GLU A 151 19.51 1.75 -8.09
N SER A 152 18.20 1.79 -8.37
CA SER A 152 17.48 3.03 -8.59
C SER A 152 17.47 3.96 -7.37
N PHE A 153 17.60 3.45 -6.15
CA PHE A 153 17.67 4.26 -4.93
C PHE A 153 18.94 5.10 -4.89
N ARG A 154 20.06 4.59 -5.43
CA ARG A 154 21.33 5.32 -5.47
C ARG A 154 21.27 6.60 -6.31
N GLN A 155 20.31 6.67 -7.23
CA GLN A 155 20.12 7.82 -8.10
C GLN A 155 19.26 8.92 -7.46
N ARG A 156 18.58 8.64 -6.35
CA ARG A 156 17.70 9.59 -5.66
C ARG A 156 18.49 10.56 -4.78
N ASP A 157 17.97 11.78 -4.66
CA ASP A 157 18.68 12.88 -3.97
C ASP A 157 18.84 12.66 -2.47
N ASN A 158 17.87 12.00 -1.82
CA ASN A 158 17.99 11.59 -0.43
C ASN A 158 19.13 10.57 -0.22
N TYR A 159 19.33 9.62 -1.14
CA TYR A 159 20.44 8.66 -1.03
C TYR A 159 21.77 9.38 -1.11
N LYS A 160 21.92 10.25 -2.13
CA LYS A 160 23.14 11.03 -2.33
C LYS A 160 23.45 11.89 -1.10
N THR A 161 22.42 12.51 -0.52
CA THR A 161 22.54 13.30 0.71
C THR A 161 22.99 12.45 1.90
N PHE A 162 22.38 11.28 2.12
CA PHE A 162 22.79 10.36 3.20
C PHE A 162 24.23 9.88 3.02
N GLU A 163 24.64 9.60 1.79
CA GLU A 163 26.01 9.18 1.46
C GLU A 163 27.03 10.31 1.71
N GLU A 164 26.70 11.55 1.34
CA GLU A 164 27.55 12.71 1.60
C GLU A 164 27.71 13.01 3.08
N ILE A 165 26.64 12.91 3.87
CA ILE A 165 26.67 13.09 5.33
C ILE A 165 27.58 12.02 5.95
N SER A 166 27.32 10.75 5.61
CA SER A 166 28.10 9.62 6.14
C SER A 166 29.61 9.79 5.89
N LYS A 167 29.98 10.22 4.68
CA LYS A 167 31.38 10.48 4.32
C LYS A 167 32.01 11.63 5.12
N LYS A 168 31.27 12.72 5.38
CA LYS A 168 31.76 13.89 6.14
C LYS A 168 32.06 13.53 7.60
N GLU A 169 31.23 12.69 8.19
CA GLU A 169 31.38 12.21 9.56
C GLU A 169 32.35 11.02 9.69
N LYS A 170 33.07 10.66 8.61
CA LYS A 170 34.00 9.52 8.52
C LYS A 170 33.34 8.15 8.71
N GLY A 171 32.03 8.05 8.52
CA GLY A 171 31.29 6.80 8.43
C GLY A 171 31.09 6.32 7.00
N HIS A 172 30.27 5.28 6.84
CA HIS A 172 29.74 4.85 5.54
C HIS A 172 28.24 4.60 5.61
N LEU A 173 27.58 4.77 4.45
CA LEU A 173 26.15 4.52 4.31
C LEU A 173 25.91 3.01 4.13
N ARG A 174 25.11 2.43 5.02
CA ARG A 174 24.58 1.06 4.89
C ARG A 174 23.12 1.11 4.43
N MET A 175 22.81 0.29 3.43
CA MET A 175 21.45 0.11 2.92
C MET A 175 20.96 -1.30 3.27
N ASP A 176 20.03 -1.39 4.21
CA ASP A 176 19.36 -2.63 4.55
C ASP A 176 18.14 -2.81 3.63
N LYS A 177 18.11 -3.92 2.89
CA LYS A 177 17.16 -4.17 1.80
C LYS A 177 16.00 -5.06 2.26
N TYR A 178 14.79 -4.69 1.88
CA TYR A 178 13.54 -5.38 2.20
C TYR A 178 12.59 -5.34 1.01
N ARG A 179 11.60 -6.24 0.98
CA ARG A 179 10.50 -6.11 0.01
C ARG A 179 9.17 -5.93 0.69
N VAL A 180 8.31 -5.17 0.03
CA VAL A 180 6.92 -5.00 0.41
C VAL A 180 6.06 -5.86 -0.50
N GLU A 181 5.11 -6.57 0.08
CA GLU A 181 4.14 -7.39 -0.62
C GLU A 181 2.78 -7.32 0.05
N LEU A 182 1.73 -7.69 -0.68
CA LEU A 182 0.38 -7.81 -0.12
C LEU A 182 0.32 -9.00 0.85
N THR A 183 -0.36 -8.82 1.98
CA THR A 183 -0.80 -9.96 2.79
C THR A 183 -1.99 -10.67 2.12
N GLN A 184 -2.46 -11.79 2.66
CA GLN A 184 -3.71 -12.40 2.19
C GLN A 184 -4.91 -11.46 2.38
N LEU A 185 -4.96 -10.71 3.49
CA LEU A 185 -6.00 -9.70 3.74
C LEU A 185 -5.90 -8.57 2.69
N GLY A 186 -4.69 -8.10 2.39
CA GLY A 186 -4.44 -7.09 1.36
C GLY A 186 -4.83 -7.55 -0.04
N SER A 187 -4.48 -8.79 -0.42
CA SER A 187 -4.85 -9.35 -1.71
C SER A 187 -6.38 -9.46 -1.86
N ASN A 188 -7.08 -9.88 -0.80
CA ASN A 188 -8.54 -9.92 -0.79
C ASN A 188 -9.12 -8.51 -0.89
N PHE A 189 -8.57 -7.55 -0.13
CA PHE A 189 -9.01 -6.16 -0.15
C PHE A 189 -8.88 -5.55 -1.55
N VAL A 190 -7.72 -5.67 -2.19
CA VAL A 190 -7.49 -5.14 -3.55
C VAL A 190 -8.43 -5.79 -4.58
N SER A 191 -8.68 -7.10 -4.48
CA SER A 191 -9.61 -7.84 -5.38
C SER A 191 -11.07 -7.38 -5.27
N VAL A 192 -11.47 -6.89 -4.10
CA VAL A 192 -12.86 -6.57 -3.75
C VAL A 192 -13.12 -5.07 -3.86
N CYS A 193 -12.16 -4.24 -3.46
CA CYS A 193 -12.32 -2.82 -3.22
C CYS A 193 -11.56 -1.92 -4.21
N CYS A 194 -10.49 -2.41 -4.86
CA CYS A 194 -9.60 -1.59 -5.69
C CYS A 194 -9.74 -1.88 -7.19
#